data_AF-A0A7W9JIP4-F1
#
_entry.id   AF-A0A7W9JIP4-F1
#
_cell.length_a   1.000
_cell.length_b   1.000
_cell.length_c   1.000
_cell.angle_alpha   90.00
_cell.angle_beta   90.00
_cell.angle_gamma   90.00
#
_symmetry.space_group_name_H-M   'P 1'
#
loop_
_entity.id
_entity.type
_entity.pdbx_description
1 polymer ?
#
loop_
_entity_poly.entity_id
_entity_poly.type
_entity_poly.pdbx_seq_one_letter_code
_entity_poly.pdbx_strand_id
1 'polypeptide(L)'
;MAQNREPGTRLCQIAQDFGICESCLTNWMRQAEIEAGNKPGTTATEAAELRAARRRIRLQEQEKEVLPRAAAYLSQANLPKK
;
A
#
# COMPACT_ATOMS: atom_id res chain seq x y z
N MET A 1 -0.46 14.00 -22.11
CA MET A 1 -0.23 15.42 -21.75
C MET A 1 1.17 15.75 -21.22
N ALA A 2 2.09 14.81 -21.03
CA ALA A 2 3.54 15.11 -20.96
C ALA A 2 4.39 13.92 -21.45
N GLN A 3 3.87 12.69 -21.26
CA GLN A 3 4.43 11.45 -21.80
C GLN A 3 4.41 11.38 -23.34
N ASN A 4 3.38 11.96 -23.99
CA ASN A 4 3.27 12.05 -25.46
C ASN A 4 3.60 13.47 -25.95
N ARG A 5 4.60 14.14 -25.37
CA ARG A 5 4.96 15.50 -25.81
C ARG A 5 5.57 15.47 -27.21
N GLU A 6 5.31 16.50 -28.00
CA GLU A 6 5.95 16.70 -29.31
C GLU A 6 7.48 16.72 -29.16
N PRO A 7 8.23 16.13 -30.11
CA PRO A 7 9.69 16.17 -30.09
C PRO A 7 10.18 17.62 -30.22
N GLY A 8 10.51 18.23 -29.08
CA GLY A 8 10.95 19.62 -28.99
C GLY A 8 10.54 20.33 -27.70
N THR A 9 9.46 19.89 -27.04
CA THR A 9 9.02 20.51 -25.78
C THR A 9 9.88 20.04 -24.61
N ARG A 10 10.51 20.99 -23.90
CA ARG A 10 11.30 20.70 -22.70
C ARG A 10 10.38 20.52 -21.49
N LEU A 11 10.73 19.59 -20.59
CA LEU A 11 9.97 19.34 -19.36
C LEU A 11 9.91 20.58 -18.46
N CYS A 12 10.99 21.34 -18.39
CA CYS A 12 11.04 22.62 -17.69
C CYS A 12 9.98 23.62 -18.20
N GLN A 13 9.71 23.68 -19.51
CA GLN A 13 8.70 24.57 -20.07
C GLN A 13 7.29 24.11 -19.70
N ILE A 14 7.02 22.82 -19.80
CA ILE A 14 5.74 22.24 -19.36
C ILE A 14 5.54 22.51 -17.85
N ALA A 15 6.56 22.29 -17.03
CA ALA A 15 6.50 22.55 -15.60
C ALA A 15 6.22 24.03 -15.30
N GLN A 16 6.86 24.95 -16.06
CA GLN A 16 6.62 26.39 -15.98
C GLN A 16 5.18 26.76 -16.33
N ASP A 17 4.62 26.17 -17.40
CA ASP A 17 3.24 26.42 -17.85
C ASP A 17 2.22 25.99 -16.79
N PHE A 18 2.52 24.92 -16.04
CA PHE A 18 1.71 24.46 -14.91
C PHE A 18 2.05 25.13 -13.57
N GLY A 19 3.06 26.00 -13.53
CA GLY A 19 3.53 26.66 -12.29
C GLY A 19 4.11 25.70 -11.26
N ILE A 20 4.59 24.52 -11.69
CA ILE A 20 5.18 23.50 -10.82
C ILE A 20 6.69 23.40 -11.01
N CYS A 21 7.35 22.78 -10.05
CA CYS A 21 8.76 22.44 -10.17
C CYS A 21 8.97 21.31 -11.20
N GLU A 22 10.06 21.35 -11.96
CA GLU A 22 10.36 20.28 -12.94
C GLU A 22 10.49 18.90 -12.25
N SER A 23 11.06 18.86 -11.04
CA SER A 23 11.15 17.63 -10.24
C SER A 23 9.77 17.08 -9.82
N CYS A 24 8.77 17.94 -9.67
CA CYS A 24 7.39 17.55 -9.39
C CYS A 24 6.82 16.79 -10.60
N LEU A 25 7.02 17.35 -11.80
CA LEU A 25 6.56 16.76 -13.06
C LEU A 25 7.26 15.43 -13.35
N THR A 26 8.57 15.33 -13.13
CA THR A 26 9.31 14.08 -13.34
C THR A 26 8.88 12.98 -12.38
N ASN A 27 8.61 13.32 -11.11
CA ASN A 27 8.06 12.38 -10.13
C ASN A 27 6.68 11.86 -10.54
N TRP A 28 5.79 12.73 -11.03
CA TRP A 28 4.47 12.30 -11.51
C TRP A 28 4.55 11.42 -12.75
N MET A 29 5.44 11.74 -13.69
CA MET A 29 5.67 10.86 -14.86
C MET A 29 6.19 9.49 -14.42
N ARG A 30 7.13 9.44 -13.48
CA ARG A 30 7.66 8.18 -12.93
C ARG A 30 6.55 7.38 -12.24
N GLN A 31 5.71 8.03 -11.43
CA GLN A 31 4.59 7.35 -10.77
C GLN A 31 3.63 6.80 -11.82
N ALA A 32 3.30 7.57 -12.85
CA ALA A 32 2.43 7.10 -13.93
C ALA A 32 3.02 5.92 -14.71
N GLU A 33 4.34 5.86 -14.91
CA GLU A 33 5.00 4.68 -15.51
C GLU A 33 4.95 3.45 -14.59
N ILE A 34 5.02 3.64 -13.27
CA ILE A 34 4.85 2.57 -12.27
C ILE A 34 3.41 2.05 -12.29
N GLU A 35 2.42 2.96 -12.27
CA GLU A 35 1.00 2.58 -12.35
C GLU A 35 0.65 1.89 -13.68
N ALA A 36 1.33 2.25 -14.78
CA ALA A 36 1.17 1.59 -16.08
C ALA A 36 1.91 0.24 -16.18
N GLY A 37 2.69 -0.15 -15.16
CA GLY A 37 3.49 -1.38 -15.17
C GLY A 37 4.74 -1.32 -16.05
N ASN A 38 5.08 -0.15 -16.60
CA ASN A 38 6.25 0.03 -17.46
C ASN A 38 7.56 0.17 -16.66
N LYS A 39 7.46 0.48 -15.37
CA LYS A 39 8.61 0.54 -14.45
C LYS A 39 8.30 -0.21 -13.16
N PRO A 40 9.33 -0.86 -12.55
CA PRO A 40 9.16 -1.48 -11.25
C PRO A 40 8.91 -0.41 -10.17
N GLY A 41 7.92 -0.66 -9.33
CA GLY A 41 7.54 0.19 -8.22
C GLY A 41 6.23 -0.30 -7.59
N THR A 42 5.87 0.24 -6.43
CA THR A 42 4.60 -0.08 -5.78
C THR A 42 3.53 0.86 -6.33
N THR A 43 2.49 0.27 -6.91
CA THR A 43 1.30 0.98 -7.37
C THR A 43 0.45 1.44 -6.18
N ALA A 44 -0.41 2.42 -6.41
CA ALA A 44 -1.35 2.90 -5.41
C ALA A 44 -2.27 1.77 -4.90
N THR A 45 -2.67 0.87 -5.81
CA THR A 45 -3.51 -0.29 -5.51
C THR A 45 -2.78 -1.27 -4.60
N GLU A 46 -1.57 -1.69 -4.94
CA GLU A 46 -0.76 -2.59 -4.11
C GLU A 46 -0.50 -1.99 -2.72
N ALA A 47 -0.23 -0.69 -2.64
CA ALA A 47 -0.05 -0.01 -1.36
C ALA A 47 -1.34 0.00 -0.53
N ALA A 48 -2.51 0.15 -1.15
CA ALA A 48 -3.80 0.10 -0.48
C ALA A 48 -4.12 -1.32 0.04
N GLU A 49 -3.87 -2.33 -0.78
CA GLU A 49 -4.03 -3.74 -0.42
C GLU A 49 -3.11 -4.12 0.74
N LEU A 50 -1.85 -3.70 0.69
CA LEU A 50 -0.89 -3.95 1.77
C LEU A 50 -1.35 -3.34 3.10
N ARG A 51 -1.91 -2.11 3.07
CA ARG A 51 -2.49 -1.49 4.26
C ARG A 51 -3.72 -2.26 4.76
N ALA A 52 -4.58 -2.74 3.87
CA ALA A 52 -5.74 -3.55 4.23
C ALA A 52 -5.35 -4.90 4.85
N ALA A 53 -4.38 -5.58 4.25
CA ALA A 53 -3.84 -6.84 4.75
C ALA A 53 -3.23 -6.66 6.14
N ARG A 54 -2.41 -5.62 6.35
CA ARG A 54 -1.85 -5.29 7.67
C ARG A 54 -2.92 -5.05 8.74
N ARG A 55 -4.03 -4.38 8.38
CA ARG A 55 -5.17 -4.19 9.30
C ARG A 55 -5.84 -5.52 9.65
N ARG A 56 -6.03 -6.40 8.67
CA ARG A 56 -6.66 -7.72 8.87
C ARG A 56 -5.81 -8.62 9.75
N ILE A 57 -4.50 -8.67 9.52
CA ILE A 57 -3.55 -9.44 10.34
C ILE A 57 -3.64 -8.99 11.79
N ARG A 58 -3.57 -7.67 12.04
CA ARG A 58 -3.67 -7.12 13.40
C ARG A 58 -4.98 -7.52 14.09
N LEU A 59 -6.09 -7.48 13.39
CA LEU A 59 -7.39 -7.90 13.94
C LEU A 59 -7.39 -9.40 14.27
N GLN A 60 -6.89 -10.24 13.37
CA GLN A 60 -6.82 -11.69 13.57
C GLN A 60 -5.91 -12.08 14.73
N GLU A 61 -4.80 -11.36 14.93
CA GLU A 61 -3.92 -11.56 16.09
C GLU A 61 -4.65 -11.25 17.39
N GLN A 62 -5.39 -10.14 17.46
CA GLN A 62 -6.20 -9.78 18.62
C GLN A 62 -7.27 -10.84 18.92
N GLU A 63 -7.95 -11.36 17.90
CA GLU A 63 -8.95 -12.43 18.07
C GLU A 63 -8.32 -13.75 18.56
N LYS A 64 -7.11 -14.06 18.11
CA LYS A 64 -6.41 -15.29 18.55
C LYS A 64 -5.95 -15.23 19.99
N GLU A 65 -5.60 -14.05 20.52
CA GLU A 65 -5.18 -13.89 21.92
C GLU A 65 -6.28 -14.25 22.93
N VAL A 66 -7.56 -14.31 22.52
CA VAL A 66 -8.69 -14.66 23.39
C VAL A 66 -8.87 -16.19 23.52
N LEU A 67 -8.36 -16.96 22.55
CA LEU A 67 -8.53 -18.42 22.49
C LEU A 67 -7.78 -19.21 23.59
N PRO A 68 -6.55 -18.83 24.01
CA PRO A 68 -5.83 -19.53 25.07
C PRO A 68 -6.58 -19.55 26.41
N ARG A 69 -7.32 -18.47 26.72
CA ARG A 69 -8.06 -18.37 27.99
C ARG A 69 -9.29 -19.27 28.02
N ALA A 70 -10.01 -19.40 26.90
CA ALA A 70 -11.12 -20.34 26.78
C ALA A 70 -10.64 -21.80 26.81
N ALA A 71 -9.54 -22.11 26.12
CA ALA A 71 -8.94 -23.45 26.14
C ALA A 71 -8.46 -23.87 27.54
N ALA A 72 -7.86 -22.95 28.30
CA ALA A 72 -7.43 -23.19 29.67
C ALA A 72 -8.62 -23.42 30.64
N TYR A 73 -9.73 -22.73 30.46
CA TYR A 73 -10.95 -22.98 31.24
C TYR A 73 -11.59 -24.33 30.90
N LEU A 74 -11.63 -24.70 29.61
CA LEU A 74 -12.20 -25.97 29.17
C LEU A 74 -11.37 -27.17 29.65
N SER A 75 -10.04 -27.07 29.65
CA SER A 75 -9.18 -28.15 30.16
C SER A 75 -9.32 -28.35 31.67
N GLN A 76 -9.54 -27.28 32.44
CA GLN A 76 -9.79 -27.37 33.88
C GLN A 76 -11.16 -28.00 34.21
N ALA A 77 -12.19 -27.75 33.40
CA ALA A 77 -13.53 -28.32 33.59
C ALA A 77 -13.60 -29.84 33.32
N ASN A 78 -12.66 -30.38 32.56
CA ASN A 78 -12.60 -31.80 32.17
C ASN A 78 -11.68 -32.65 33.06
N LEU A 79 -11.15 -32.10 34.16
CA LEU A 79 -10.33 -32.87 35.10
C LEU A 79 -11.25 -33.71 36.03
N PRO A 80 -11.02 -35.03 36.17
CA PRO A 80 -11.82 -35.86 37.06
C PRO A 80 -11.59 -35.42 38.51
N LYS A 81 -12.70 -35.20 39.24
CA LYS A 81 -12.66 -34.96 40.69
C LYS A 81 -12.14 -36.23 41.37
N LYS A 82 -11.07 -36.09 42.17
CA LYS A 82 -10.60 -37.13 43.09
C LYS A 82 -11.66 -37.45 44.14
#